data_AF-A0A7C3Z0D5-F1
#
_entry.id   AF-A0A7C3Z0D5-F1
#
_cell.length_a   1.000
_cell.length_b   1.000
_cell.length_c   1.000
_cell.angle_alpha   90.00
_cell.angle_beta   90.00
_cell.angle_gamma   90.00
#
_symmetry.space_group_name_H-M   'P 1'
#
loop_
_entity.id
_entity.type
_entity.pdbx_description
1 polymer ?
#
loop_
_entity_poly.entity_id
_entity_poly.type
_entity_poly.pdbx_seq_one_letter_code
_entity_poly.pdbx_strand_id
1 'polypeptide(L)'
;MEEHQDRRPNPEPRPLLATINSPQDLKKLPPELLPQLAREIRDKIIATVSKTGGHLAPSLGVVELTIALHYVFNTPRDKIIWDVGHQAYAHKLLTGRQARFHTLRQYGGISGFPKRAESPYDSLDTGHSSTSISAALGMACGRCLKRERGRVLAVIGDGALTAGLAYEGLNNAGDLNKNLIVVFNDNGMSIAPNVGALTSFFSRKLTGRYMVLLKKQVEYLLRSFPGIGEELLAWARKSEEALKGFFTPGMLFEAMKFNYLGPVKGHRLDHLIETFENVKNLEGPVLVHVLTTKGKGYAPAENDPTGFHGLGKFDPDTGIATKSVSQVPSYTQVFGETLVRLAQENKNIVAITAAMPDGTGLVDFRSRFPDRFFDVGICEQHAVTFAAGLALEGMRPVATIYSTFLQRAYDQVLHDVCLQNLPVVFALDRG
;
A
#
# COMPACT_ATOMS: atom_id res chain seq x y z
N MET A 1 -55.45 28.01 33.17
CA MET A 1 -54.15 28.56 32.77
C MET A 1 -53.13 27.47 33.00
N GLU A 2 -52.84 26.67 31.97
CA GLU A 2 -51.72 25.74 31.98
C GLU A 2 -50.80 26.16 30.84
N GLU A 3 -49.60 26.62 31.21
CA GLU A 3 -48.53 26.98 30.28
C GLU A 3 -47.93 25.72 29.66
N HIS A 4 -48.13 25.58 28.36
CA HIS A 4 -47.37 24.64 27.53
C HIS A 4 -45.92 25.14 27.43
N GLN A 5 -45.00 24.51 28.16
CA GLN A 5 -43.57 24.70 27.97
C GLN A 5 -43.12 24.06 26.65
N ASP A 6 -42.78 24.93 25.70
CA ASP A 6 -42.14 24.62 24.42
C ASP A 6 -40.71 24.11 24.66
N ARG A 7 -40.53 22.78 24.67
CA ARG A 7 -39.22 22.13 24.72
C ARG A 7 -38.56 22.23 23.35
N ARG A 8 -37.78 23.28 23.12
CA ARG A 8 -36.85 23.33 21.99
C ARG A 8 -35.86 22.16 22.09
N PRO A 9 -35.63 21.39 21.00
CA PRO A 9 -34.61 20.34 21.02
C PRO A 9 -33.23 20.95 21.26
N ASN A 10 -32.45 20.33 22.16
CA ASN A 10 -31.04 20.69 22.34
C ASN A 10 -30.32 20.60 20.98
N PRO A 11 -29.52 21.61 20.58
CA PRO A 11 -28.73 21.51 19.37
C PRO A 11 -27.79 20.31 19.49
N GLU A 12 -27.78 19.43 18.48
CA GLU A 12 -26.87 18.29 18.48
C GLU A 12 -25.42 18.76 18.66
N PRO A 13 -24.61 18.05 19.47
CA PRO A 13 -23.22 18.41 19.68
C PRO A 13 -22.48 18.48 18.34
N ARG A 14 -21.76 19.59 18.12
CA ARG A 14 -21.02 19.83 16.89
C ARG A 14 -20.00 18.69 16.64
N PRO A 15 -19.95 18.08 15.44
CA PRO A 15 -19.00 17.01 15.12
C PRO A 15 -17.54 17.44 15.38
N LEU A 16 -16.70 16.56 15.94
CA LEU A 16 -15.29 16.82 16.21
C LEU A 16 -14.52 17.15 14.93
N LEU A 17 -14.81 16.47 13.83
CA LEU A 17 -14.16 16.74 12.54
C LEU A 17 -14.41 18.18 12.06
N ALA A 18 -15.55 18.78 12.42
CA ALA A 18 -15.86 20.16 12.06
C ALA A 18 -15.03 21.19 12.84
N THR A 19 -14.34 20.80 13.91
CA THR A 19 -13.47 21.67 14.70
C THR A 19 -11.99 21.58 14.29
N ILE A 20 -11.64 20.71 13.34
CA ILE A 20 -10.25 20.48 12.92
C ILE A 20 -10.00 21.09 11.54
N ASN A 21 -9.23 22.18 11.50
CA ASN A 21 -8.78 22.79 10.25
C ASN A 21 -7.29 22.57 10.00
N SER A 22 -6.56 22.08 11.00
CA SER A 22 -5.13 21.82 10.93
C SER A 22 -4.74 20.67 11.87
N PRO A 23 -3.56 20.06 11.65
CA PRO A 23 -2.99 19.10 12.61
C PRO A 23 -2.81 19.67 14.02
N GLN A 24 -2.66 21.00 14.16
CA GLN A 24 -2.57 21.67 15.46
C GLN A 24 -3.90 21.61 16.22
N ASP A 25 -5.04 21.64 15.52
CA ASP A 25 -6.35 21.50 16.16
C ASP A 25 -6.59 20.06 16.61
N LEU A 26 -6.14 19.09 15.81
CA LEU A 26 -6.17 17.67 16.18
C LEU A 26 -5.43 17.42 17.50
N LYS A 27 -4.25 18.02 17.70
CA LYS A 27 -3.44 17.86 18.92
C LYS A 27 -4.07 18.45 20.18
N LYS A 28 -5.10 19.29 20.04
CA LYS A 28 -5.86 19.83 21.19
C LYS A 28 -6.93 18.87 21.69
N LEU A 29 -7.28 17.85 20.89
CA LEU A 29 -8.25 16.86 21.30
C LEU A 29 -7.62 15.92 22.32
N PRO A 30 -8.32 15.63 23.43
CA PRO A 30 -7.87 14.63 24.37
C PRO A 30 -7.95 13.22 23.72
N PRO A 31 -7.01 12.30 24.01
CA PRO A 31 -6.88 11.02 23.32
C PRO A 31 -8.16 10.16 23.29
N GLU A 32 -9.03 10.30 24.30
CA GLU A 32 -10.27 9.54 24.46
C GLU A 32 -11.32 9.91 23.40
N LEU A 33 -11.19 11.09 22.77
CA LEU A 33 -12.08 11.55 21.69
C LEU A 33 -11.59 11.12 20.30
N LEU A 34 -10.34 10.64 20.16
CA LEU A 34 -9.80 10.22 18.87
C LEU A 34 -10.55 9.03 18.22
N PRO A 35 -11.07 8.03 18.97
CA PRO A 35 -11.93 7.00 18.40
C PRO A 35 -13.24 7.55 17.82
N GLN A 36 -13.81 8.60 18.41
CA GLN A 36 -14.99 9.27 17.85
C GLN A 36 -14.61 9.98 16.55
N LEU A 37 -13.50 10.74 16.54
CA LEU A 37 -13.00 11.39 15.34
C LEU A 37 -12.77 10.40 14.19
N ALA A 38 -12.22 9.22 14.50
CA ALA A 38 -12.02 8.16 13.51
C ALA A 38 -13.32 7.69 12.86
N ARG A 39 -14.43 7.62 13.62
CA ARG A 39 -15.77 7.31 13.05
C ARG A 39 -16.25 8.44 12.14
N GLU A 40 -16.21 9.69 12.62
CA GLU A 40 -16.66 10.84 11.84
C GLU A 40 -15.88 11.02 10.52
N ILE A 41 -14.58 10.72 10.52
CA ILE A 41 -13.75 10.71 9.30
C ILE A 41 -14.23 9.64 8.32
N ARG A 42 -14.51 8.42 8.79
CA ARG A 42 -15.04 7.35 7.93
C ARG A 42 -16.37 7.74 7.31
N ASP A 43 -17.30 8.26 8.11
CA ASP A 43 -18.62 8.68 7.65
C ASP A 43 -18.49 9.74 6.56
N LYS A 44 -17.59 10.73 6.77
CA LYS A 44 -17.33 11.77 5.77
C LYS A 44 -16.73 11.20 4.48
N ILE A 45 -15.80 10.25 4.58
CA ILE A 45 -15.20 9.58 3.42
C ILE A 45 -16.28 8.81 2.65
N ILE A 46 -17.05 7.96 3.32
CA ILE A 46 -18.10 7.13 2.70
C ILE A 46 -19.14 8.02 2.02
N ALA A 47 -19.63 9.06 2.71
CA ALA A 47 -20.65 9.96 2.19
C ALA A 47 -20.19 10.79 0.96
N THR A 48 -18.90 11.09 0.86
CA THR A 48 -18.34 11.78 -0.31
C THR A 48 -18.06 10.82 -1.45
N VAL A 49 -17.41 9.69 -1.18
CA VAL A 49 -16.97 8.73 -2.20
C VAL A 49 -18.18 8.01 -2.82
N SER A 50 -19.28 7.80 -2.09
CA SER A 50 -20.53 7.28 -2.64
C SER A 50 -21.10 8.14 -3.77
N LYS A 51 -20.83 9.44 -3.75
CA LYS A 51 -21.29 10.42 -4.76
C LYS A 51 -20.28 10.70 -5.87
N THR A 52 -18.99 10.64 -5.54
CA THR A 52 -17.91 11.08 -6.44
C THR A 52 -17.10 9.94 -7.05
N GLY A 53 -17.22 8.73 -6.49
CA GLY A 53 -16.29 7.64 -6.72
C GLY A 53 -14.90 7.91 -6.11
N GLY A 54 -14.02 6.91 -6.11
CA GLY A 54 -12.66 7.03 -5.58
C GLY A 54 -12.21 5.83 -4.77
N HIS A 55 -11.10 5.99 -4.05
CA HIS A 55 -10.42 4.91 -3.36
C HIS A 55 -10.91 4.76 -1.92
N LEU A 56 -12.00 4.01 -1.74
CA LEU A 56 -12.68 3.88 -0.45
C LEU A 56 -11.92 2.95 0.50
N ALA A 57 -11.83 1.68 0.17
CA ALA A 57 -11.26 0.65 1.05
C ALA A 57 -9.84 0.97 1.57
N PRO A 58 -8.87 1.39 0.73
CA PRO A 58 -7.53 1.75 1.21
C PRO A 58 -7.55 2.96 2.16
N SER A 59 -8.41 3.96 1.91
CA SER A 59 -8.52 5.15 2.77
C SER A 59 -9.14 4.84 4.13
N LEU A 60 -10.14 3.95 4.19
CA LEU A 60 -10.77 3.54 5.45
C LEU A 60 -9.83 2.73 6.34
N GLY A 61 -8.94 1.93 5.72
CA GLY A 61 -7.98 1.08 6.43
C GLY A 61 -6.90 1.83 7.20
N VAL A 62 -6.63 3.10 6.87
CA VAL A 62 -5.54 3.87 7.49
C VAL A 62 -6.03 5.06 8.32
N VAL A 63 -7.32 5.11 8.68
CA VAL A 63 -7.88 6.26 9.43
C VAL A 63 -7.17 6.46 10.77
N GLU A 64 -7.07 5.44 11.61
CA GLU A 64 -6.37 5.54 12.90
C GLU A 64 -4.88 5.84 12.72
N LEU A 65 -4.24 5.17 11.76
CA LEU A 65 -2.84 5.42 11.41
C LEU A 65 -2.61 6.89 11.05
N THR A 66 -3.49 7.47 10.23
CA THR A 66 -3.38 8.86 9.80
C THR A 66 -3.60 9.85 10.94
N ILE A 67 -4.56 9.56 11.82
CA ILE A 67 -4.78 10.35 13.04
C ILE A 67 -3.52 10.33 13.90
N ALA A 68 -2.98 9.14 14.20
CA ALA A 68 -1.80 9.00 15.05
C ALA A 68 -0.58 9.73 14.47
N LEU A 69 -0.35 9.63 13.15
CA LEU A 69 0.74 10.34 12.48
C LEU A 69 0.61 11.87 12.64
N HIS A 70 -0.57 12.43 12.41
CA HIS A 70 -0.77 13.89 12.56
C HIS A 70 -0.84 14.34 14.01
N TYR A 71 -1.21 13.46 14.94
CA TYR A 71 -1.20 13.74 16.37
C TYR A 71 0.25 13.84 16.89
N VAL A 72 1.12 12.91 16.50
CA VAL A 72 2.51 12.83 17.00
C VAL A 72 3.48 13.76 16.26
N PHE A 73 3.41 13.79 14.92
CA PHE A 73 4.34 14.56 14.09
C PHE A 73 3.82 15.97 13.78
N ASN A 74 4.72 16.91 13.51
CA ASN A 74 4.43 18.33 13.35
C ASN A 74 4.45 18.74 11.88
N THR A 75 3.49 18.26 11.08
CA THR A 75 3.36 18.69 9.68
C THR A 75 2.90 20.17 9.59
N PRO A 76 3.37 20.96 8.59
CA PRO A 76 4.19 20.57 7.46
C PRO A 76 5.70 20.66 7.72
N ARG A 77 6.14 20.94 8.96
CA ARG A 77 7.57 20.90 9.31
C ARG A 77 8.08 19.48 9.24
N ASP A 78 7.39 18.50 9.80
CA ASP A 78 7.66 17.10 9.48
C ASP A 78 7.03 16.78 8.14
N LYS A 79 7.67 15.90 7.37
CA LYS A 79 7.22 15.51 6.03
C LYS A 79 6.64 14.13 6.09
N ILE A 80 5.43 13.97 5.53
CA ILE A 80 4.78 12.68 5.35
C ILE A 80 4.54 12.50 3.85
N ILE A 81 5.08 11.43 3.30
CA ILE A 81 4.87 11.02 1.92
C ILE A 81 3.99 9.78 1.94
N TRP A 82 2.87 9.83 1.23
CA TRP A 82 1.93 8.71 1.11
C TRP A 82 2.18 8.01 -0.23
N ASP A 83 2.70 6.79 -0.20
CA ASP A 83 2.97 6.01 -1.41
C ASP A 83 1.67 5.73 -2.18
N VAL A 84 1.67 5.92 -3.50
CA VAL A 84 0.47 6.05 -4.37
C VAL A 84 -0.40 7.25 -3.97
N GLY A 85 -0.77 7.35 -2.70
CA GLY A 85 -1.56 8.44 -2.11
C GLY A 85 -3.06 8.19 -2.08
N HIS A 86 -3.52 7.07 -2.65
CA HIS A 86 -4.93 6.68 -2.69
C HIS A 86 -5.57 6.41 -1.32
N GLN A 87 -4.75 6.18 -0.29
CA GLN A 87 -5.13 5.97 1.10
C GLN A 87 -5.16 7.28 1.92
N ALA A 88 -4.85 8.43 1.32
CA ALA A 88 -4.61 9.69 2.03
C ALA A 88 -5.88 10.56 2.25
N TYR A 89 -7.10 10.01 2.20
CA TYR A 89 -8.31 10.82 2.37
C TYR A 89 -8.46 11.39 3.79
N ALA A 90 -8.15 10.60 4.82
CA ALA A 90 -8.09 11.09 6.20
C ALA A 90 -7.04 12.20 6.35
N HIS A 91 -5.90 12.08 5.66
CA HIS A 91 -4.85 13.09 5.64
C HIS A 91 -5.38 14.40 5.06
N LYS A 92 -6.09 14.36 3.93
CA LYS A 92 -6.71 15.55 3.33
C LYS A 92 -7.71 16.21 4.29
N LEU A 93 -8.56 15.42 4.94
CA LEU A 93 -9.55 15.92 5.90
C LEU A 93 -8.90 16.62 7.10
N LEU A 94 -7.82 16.05 7.67
CA LEU A 94 -7.12 16.59 8.84
C LEU A 94 -6.19 17.78 8.54
N THR A 95 -6.04 18.16 7.27
CA THR A 95 -5.08 19.18 6.82
C THR A 95 -5.74 20.33 6.07
N GLY A 96 -6.92 20.74 6.54
CA GLY A 96 -7.59 21.98 6.10
C GLY A 96 -8.41 21.87 4.82
N ARG A 97 -8.66 20.66 4.31
CA ARG A 97 -9.43 20.45 3.06
C ARG A 97 -10.84 19.91 3.29
N GLN A 98 -11.31 19.87 4.54
CA GLN A 98 -12.63 19.35 4.92
C GLN A 98 -13.78 20.02 4.15
N ALA A 99 -13.78 21.35 4.05
CA ALA A 99 -14.82 22.11 3.35
C ALA A 99 -14.88 21.80 1.84
N ARG A 100 -13.72 21.55 1.21
CA ARG A 100 -13.61 21.23 -0.22
C ARG A 100 -13.72 19.75 -0.52
N PHE A 101 -13.77 18.88 0.50
CA PHE A 101 -13.69 17.44 0.32
C PHE A 101 -14.82 16.86 -0.55
N HIS A 102 -15.98 17.51 -0.58
CA HIS A 102 -17.08 17.14 -1.46
C HIS A 102 -16.76 17.23 -2.96
N THR A 103 -15.68 17.93 -3.35
CA THR A 103 -15.22 18.07 -4.75
C THR A 103 -14.19 17.01 -5.17
N LEU A 104 -13.96 15.99 -4.34
CA LEU A 104 -12.95 14.97 -4.57
C LEU A 104 -13.06 14.33 -5.97
N ARG A 105 -11.94 14.33 -6.69
CA ARG A 105 -11.80 13.77 -8.06
C ARG A 105 -12.75 14.37 -9.10
N GLN A 106 -13.36 15.53 -8.81
CA GLN A 106 -14.17 16.26 -9.78
C GLN A 106 -13.31 17.31 -10.49
N TYR A 107 -13.70 17.68 -11.71
CA TYR A 107 -13.04 18.75 -12.46
C TYR A 107 -13.03 20.06 -11.65
N GLY A 108 -11.86 20.71 -11.53
CA GLY A 108 -11.66 21.90 -10.69
C GLY A 108 -11.67 21.64 -9.16
N GLY A 109 -11.91 20.39 -8.75
CA GLY A 109 -11.93 19.96 -7.35
C GLY A 109 -10.57 19.55 -6.80
N ILE A 110 -10.59 18.90 -5.63
CA ILE A 110 -9.37 18.34 -5.02
C ILE A 110 -8.99 17.01 -5.66
N SER A 111 -7.69 16.77 -5.78
CA SER A 111 -7.12 15.55 -6.35
C SER A 111 -7.47 14.32 -5.50
N GLY A 112 -7.59 13.16 -6.17
CA GLY A 112 -7.69 11.87 -5.50
C GLY A 112 -6.40 11.40 -4.83
N PHE A 113 -5.30 12.13 -5.01
CA PHE A 113 -3.97 11.84 -4.47
C PHE A 113 -3.37 13.12 -3.86
N PRO A 114 -2.39 13.02 -2.95
CA PRO A 114 -1.57 14.15 -2.54
C PRO A 114 -1.00 14.93 -3.74
N LYS A 115 -1.08 16.25 -3.68
CA LYS A 115 -0.62 17.20 -4.68
C LYS A 115 -0.10 18.46 -4.00
N ARG A 116 1.19 18.78 -4.16
CA ARG A 116 1.86 19.91 -3.51
C ARG A 116 1.20 21.24 -3.80
N ALA A 117 0.72 21.43 -5.03
CA ALA A 117 -0.01 22.64 -5.41
C ALA A 117 -1.38 22.77 -4.71
N GLU A 118 -1.93 21.68 -4.16
CA GLU A 118 -3.19 21.68 -3.43
C GLU A 118 -2.99 21.99 -1.93
N SER A 119 -1.87 21.58 -1.33
CA SER A 119 -1.65 21.70 0.11
C SER A 119 -0.17 21.65 0.50
N PRO A 120 0.29 22.48 1.47
CA PRO A 120 1.66 22.39 2.01
C PRO A 120 1.91 21.10 2.81
N TYR A 121 0.85 20.37 3.16
CA TYR A 121 0.90 19.09 3.87
C TYR A 121 1.17 17.90 2.93
N ASP A 122 0.99 18.08 1.62
CA ASP A 122 1.28 17.08 0.60
C ASP A 122 2.76 17.22 0.21
N SER A 123 3.62 16.33 0.70
CA SER A 123 5.08 16.50 0.56
C SER A 123 5.60 16.15 -0.84
N LEU A 124 4.91 15.24 -1.54
CA LEU A 124 5.23 14.74 -2.87
C LEU A 124 3.93 14.55 -3.66
N ASP A 125 3.94 14.87 -4.95
CA ASP A 125 2.84 14.52 -5.85
C ASP A 125 2.94 13.04 -6.15
N THR A 126 1.89 12.28 -5.85
CA THR A 126 1.89 10.83 -5.99
C THR A 126 0.79 10.33 -6.91
N GLY A 127 0.98 9.11 -7.42
CA GLY A 127 0.04 8.41 -8.29
C GLY A 127 0.57 7.03 -8.63
N HIS A 128 1.78 6.96 -9.19
CA HIS A 128 2.53 5.70 -9.27
C HIS A 128 3.00 5.25 -7.88
N SER A 129 3.18 3.94 -7.71
CA SER A 129 3.59 3.33 -6.45
C SER A 129 5.11 3.36 -6.24
N SER A 130 5.53 2.98 -5.04
CA SER A 130 6.87 2.58 -4.66
C SER A 130 7.91 3.69 -4.70
N THR A 131 7.47 4.94 -4.83
CA THR A 131 8.35 6.13 -4.90
C THR A 131 8.64 6.73 -3.54
N SER A 132 7.82 6.42 -2.52
CA SER A 132 7.81 7.13 -1.25
C SER A 132 9.13 7.03 -0.48
N ILE A 133 9.75 5.84 -0.41
CA ILE A 133 10.98 5.61 0.36
C ILE A 133 12.13 6.41 -0.24
N SER A 134 12.37 6.30 -1.55
CA SER A 134 13.44 7.02 -2.24
C SER A 134 13.23 8.55 -2.16
N ALA A 135 12.00 9.01 -2.33
CA ALA A 135 11.67 10.43 -2.17
C ALA A 135 11.89 10.92 -0.73
N ALA A 136 11.48 10.13 0.26
CA ALA A 136 11.66 10.45 1.68
C ALA A 136 13.15 10.49 2.07
N LEU A 137 13.93 9.53 1.59
CA LEU A 137 15.39 9.52 1.77
C LEU A 137 16.03 10.76 1.16
N GLY A 138 15.65 11.13 -0.07
CA GLY A 138 16.11 12.36 -0.72
C GLY A 138 15.77 13.62 0.09
N MET A 139 14.56 13.71 0.64
CA MET A 139 14.16 14.82 1.52
C MET A 139 14.94 14.83 2.83
N ALA A 140 15.22 13.66 3.43
CA ALA A 140 16.03 13.55 4.64
C ALA A 140 17.47 14.02 4.38
N CYS A 141 18.09 13.56 3.29
CA CYS A 141 19.40 14.03 2.84
C CYS A 141 19.42 15.55 2.60
N GLY A 142 18.42 16.08 1.89
CA GLY A 142 18.28 17.51 1.63
C GLY A 142 18.19 18.35 2.93
N ARG A 143 17.52 17.83 3.96
CA ARG A 143 17.48 18.47 5.29
C ARG A 143 18.82 18.49 5.98
N CYS A 144 19.54 17.36 5.96
CA CYS A 144 20.88 17.28 6.51
C CYS A 144 21.80 18.32 5.85
N LEU A 145 21.76 18.44 4.52
CA LEU A 145 22.55 19.44 3.77
C LEU A 145 22.21 20.88 4.16
N LYS A 146 20.93 21.16 4.45
CA LYS A 146 20.47 22.47 4.91
C LYS A 146 20.64 22.71 6.41
N ARG A 147 21.12 21.72 7.17
CA ARG A 147 21.17 21.73 8.65
C ARG A 147 19.80 21.97 9.29
N GLU A 148 18.74 21.54 8.61
CA GLU A 148 17.36 21.65 9.10
C GLU A 148 16.99 20.45 9.96
N ARG A 149 16.25 20.71 11.04
CA ARG A 149 15.69 19.66 11.90
C ARG A 149 14.26 19.33 11.51
N GLY A 150 13.89 18.06 11.64
CA GLY A 150 12.53 17.54 11.52
C GLY A 150 12.54 16.11 10.99
N ARG A 151 11.39 15.44 11.04
CA ARG A 151 11.23 14.05 10.60
C ARG A 151 10.72 13.97 9.17
N VAL A 152 11.13 12.92 8.47
CA VAL A 152 10.62 12.56 7.15
C VAL A 152 10.11 11.13 7.24
N LEU A 153 8.87 10.94 6.81
CA LEU A 153 8.15 9.68 6.89
C LEU A 153 7.68 9.26 5.50
N ALA A 154 7.85 7.97 5.19
CA ALA A 154 7.26 7.32 4.03
C ALA A 154 6.20 6.31 4.51
N VAL A 155 4.94 6.50 4.13
CA VAL A 155 3.86 5.54 4.40
C VAL A 155 3.67 4.70 3.15
N ILE A 156 4.05 3.44 3.20
CA ILE A 156 4.06 2.52 2.06
C ILE A 156 3.20 1.29 2.35
N GLY A 157 2.40 0.88 1.37
CA GLY A 157 1.63 -0.36 1.43
C GLY A 157 2.47 -1.58 1.07
N ASP A 158 2.07 -2.74 1.56
CA ASP A 158 2.54 -4.08 1.20
C ASP A 158 2.61 -4.34 -0.31
N GLY A 159 1.59 -3.93 -1.07
CA GLY A 159 1.65 -4.02 -2.53
C GLY A 159 2.75 -3.16 -3.17
N ALA A 160 2.93 -1.93 -2.70
CA ALA A 160 3.96 -1.03 -3.21
C ALA A 160 5.38 -1.44 -2.76
N LEU A 161 5.50 -2.17 -1.65
CA LEU A 161 6.77 -2.67 -1.17
C LEU A 161 7.33 -3.80 -2.07
N THR A 162 6.54 -4.38 -3.00
CA THR A 162 7.04 -5.43 -3.90
C THR A 162 7.96 -4.90 -5.00
N ALA A 163 7.86 -3.62 -5.35
CA ALA A 163 8.57 -3.06 -6.48
C ALA A 163 10.07 -2.87 -6.20
N GLY A 164 10.90 -2.99 -7.25
CA GLY A 164 12.35 -2.81 -7.16
C GLY A 164 12.77 -1.48 -6.54
N LEU A 165 12.15 -0.38 -6.96
CA LEU A 165 12.46 0.97 -6.45
C LEU A 165 12.32 1.10 -4.92
N ALA A 166 11.39 0.37 -4.30
CA ALA A 166 11.24 0.38 -2.85
C ALA A 166 12.46 -0.25 -2.17
N TYR A 167 12.97 -1.37 -2.71
CA TYR A 167 14.18 -2.04 -2.19
C TYR A 167 15.46 -1.26 -2.47
N GLU A 168 15.57 -0.62 -3.63
CA GLU A 168 16.67 0.31 -3.92
C GLU A 168 16.72 1.43 -2.86
N GLY A 169 15.57 2.03 -2.55
CA GLY A 169 15.42 3.05 -1.52
C GLY A 169 15.73 2.55 -0.11
N LEU A 170 15.25 1.37 0.27
CA LEU A 170 15.56 0.74 1.56
C LEU A 170 17.06 0.47 1.70
N ASN A 171 17.66 -0.19 0.70
CA ASN A 171 19.08 -0.50 0.71
C ASN A 171 19.93 0.77 0.86
N ASN A 172 19.61 1.82 0.11
CA ASN A 172 20.33 3.08 0.21
C ASN A 172 20.10 3.81 1.54
N ALA A 173 18.88 3.77 2.09
CA ALA A 173 18.58 4.38 3.39
C ALA A 173 19.38 3.73 4.53
N GLY A 174 19.53 2.40 4.49
CA GLY A 174 20.36 1.64 5.41
C GLY A 174 21.82 2.06 5.38
N ASP A 175 22.37 2.22 4.17
CA ASP A 175 23.77 2.62 3.99
C ASP A 175 24.03 4.07 4.47
N LEU A 176 23.16 5.01 4.11
CA LEU A 176 23.34 6.42 4.46
C LEU A 176 23.08 6.73 5.94
N ASN A 177 22.44 5.81 6.65
CA ASN A 177 22.08 5.91 8.07
C ASN A 177 21.42 7.27 8.42
N LYS A 178 20.46 7.70 7.60
CA LYS A 178 19.74 8.99 7.80
C LYS A 178 18.46 8.77 8.58
N ASN A 179 18.03 9.84 9.25
CA ASN A 179 16.78 9.88 10.01
C ASN A 179 15.57 9.81 9.06
N LEU A 180 15.13 8.58 8.78
CA LEU A 180 13.99 8.24 7.93
C LEU A 180 13.10 7.26 8.70
N ILE A 181 11.79 7.51 8.71
CA ILE A 181 10.82 6.57 9.26
C ILE A 181 9.99 5.99 8.11
N VAL A 182 10.10 4.70 7.87
CA VAL A 182 9.24 3.97 6.95
C VAL A 182 8.10 3.36 7.75
N VAL A 183 6.87 3.76 7.45
CA VAL A 183 5.65 3.19 8.01
C VAL A 183 5.13 2.18 7.00
N PHE A 184 5.37 0.91 7.29
CA PHE A 184 4.95 -0.20 6.46
C PHE A 184 3.52 -0.61 6.84
N ASN A 185 2.55 -0.24 5.99
CA ASN A 185 1.13 -0.56 6.14
C ASN A 185 0.81 -1.92 5.49
N ASP A 186 0.77 -2.98 6.28
CA ASP A 186 0.43 -4.33 5.83
C ASP A 186 -1.05 -4.64 6.07
N ASN A 187 -1.76 -4.92 5.00
CA ASN A 187 -3.17 -5.34 5.01
C ASN A 187 -3.40 -6.63 4.19
N GLY A 188 -2.33 -7.28 3.73
CA GLY A 188 -2.34 -8.46 2.87
C GLY A 188 -2.83 -8.26 1.43
N MET A 189 -3.00 -7.02 0.95
CA MET A 189 -3.65 -6.72 -0.34
C MET A 189 -2.97 -5.57 -1.13
N SER A 190 -2.92 -5.71 -2.46
CA SER A 190 -2.61 -4.65 -3.43
C SER A 190 -3.93 -4.07 -3.95
N ILE A 191 -4.22 -4.20 -5.26
CA ILE A 191 -5.59 -4.15 -5.79
C ILE A 191 -6.23 -5.53 -5.54
N ALA A 192 -5.61 -6.58 -6.10
CA ALA A 192 -5.84 -7.99 -5.80
C ALA A 192 -4.99 -8.44 -4.58
N PRO A 193 -5.16 -9.68 -4.06
CA PRO A 193 -4.28 -10.22 -3.03
C PRO A 193 -2.81 -10.14 -3.44
N ASN A 194 -1.93 -9.79 -2.50
CA ASN A 194 -0.50 -9.68 -2.82
C ASN A 194 0.09 -11.01 -3.27
N VAL A 195 1.00 -10.94 -4.24
CA VAL A 195 1.78 -12.08 -4.74
C VAL A 195 3.25 -11.94 -4.32
N GLY A 196 4.02 -13.02 -4.44
CA GLY A 196 5.46 -13.03 -4.17
C GLY A 196 5.87 -13.65 -2.83
N ALA A 197 7.14 -14.07 -2.77
CA ALA A 197 7.71 -14.76 -1.60
C ALA A 197 7.79 -13.86 -0.37
N LEU A 198 8.03 -12.55 -0.57
CA LEU A 198 8.07 -11.54 0.49
C LEU A 198 6.73 -11.42 1.21
N THR A 199 5.62 -11.41 0.47
CA THR A 199 4.27 -11.44 1.04
C THR A 199 4.06 -12.65 1.95
N SER A 200 4.52 -13.84 1.52
CA SER A 200 4.43 -15.06 2.31
C SER A 200 5.28 -14.98 3.59
N PHE A 201 6.45 -14.36 3.50
CA PHE A 201 7.37 -14.11 4.61
C PHE A 201 6.81 -13.13 5.65
N PHE A 202 6.10 -12.08 5.22
CA PHE A 202 5.42 -11.13 6.11
C PHE A 202 4.12 -11.68 6.69
N SER A 203 3.46 -12.60 5.99
CA SER A 203 2.21 -13.20 6.46
C SER A 203 2.44 -14.14 7.66
N ARG A 204 1.54 -14.09 8.65
CA ARG A 204 1.48 -15.10 9.73
C ARG A 204 1.14 -16.51 9.24
N LYS A 205 0.87 -16.70 7.93
CA LYS A 205 0.61 -17.97 7.28
C LYS A 205 1.90 -18.57 6.70
N LEU A 206 3.03 -18.47 7.39
CA LEU A 206 4.13 -19.39 7.17
C LEU A 206 3.62 -20.80 7.46
N THR A 207 3.17 -21.48 6.40
CA THR A 207 2.70 -22.86 6.48
C THR A 207 3.83 -23.73 7.00
N GLY A 208 3.50 -24.76 7.79
CA GLY A 208 4.48 -25.60 8.48
C GLY A 208 5.57 -26.17 7.56
N ARG A 209 5.29 -26.37 6.26
CA ARG A 209 6.29 -26.83 5.27
C ARG A 209 7.46 -25.86 5.08
N TYR A 210 7.22 -24.55 4.94
CA TYR A 210 8.31 -23.57 4.75
C TYR A 210 9.13 -23.39 6.02
N MET A 211 8.47 -23.39 7.19
CA MET A 211 9.16 -23.36 8.48
C MET A 211 10.08 -24.58 8.67
N VAL A 212 9.62 -25.77 8.27
CA VAL A 212 10.42 -27.00 8.31
C VAL A 212 11.61 -26.93 7.34
N LEU A 213 11.45 -26.36 6.14
CA LEU A 213 12.54 -26.20 5.17
C LEU A 213 13.60 -25.19 5.64
N LEU A 214 13.18 -24.04 6.17
CA LEU A 214 14.07 -23.03 6.75
C LEU A 214 14.83 -23.58 7.96
N LYS A 215 14.15 -24.32 8.85
CA LYS A 215 14.78 -24.98 9.99
C LYS A 215 15.88 -25.96 9.55
N LYS A 216 15.64 -26.73 8.49
CA LYS A 216 16.64 -27.65 7.91
C LYS A 216 17.84 -26.90 7.32
N GLN A 217 17.64 -25.75 6.67
CA GLN A 217 18.75 -24.96 6.12
C GLN A 217 19.62 -24.34 7.22
N VAL A 218 19.02 -23.83 8.29
CA VAL A 218 19.78 -23.33 9.44
C VAL A 218 20.49 -24.46 10.20
N GLU A 219 19.85 -25.62 10.38
CA GLU A 219 20.53 -26.80 10.94
C GLU A 219 21.72 -27.23 10.07
N TYR A 220 21.61 -27.16 8.74
CA TYR A 220 22.71 -27.46 7.82
C TYR A 220 23.85 -26.44 7.91
N LEU A 221 23.53 -25.14 7.96
CA LEU A 221 24.53 -24.07 8.12
C LEU A 221 25.28 -24.19 9.45
N LEU A 222 24.58 -24.44 10.55
CA LEU A 222 25.19 -24.64 11.87
C LEU A 222 26.09 -25.89 11.92
N ARG A 223 25.72 -26.96 11.22
CA ARG A 223 26.56 -28.17 11.09
C ARG A 223 27.83 -27.95 10.27
N SER A 224 27.83 -26.96 9.38
CA SER A 224 28.99 -26.66 8.52
C SER A 224 30.11 -25.91 9.24
N PHE A 225 29.90 -25.45 10.49
CA PHE A 225 30.92 -24.84 11.35
C PHE A 225 31.68 -25.91 12.16
N PRO A 226 32.98 -26.15 11.90
CA PRO A 226 33.76 -27.14 12.62
C PRO A 226 33.97 -26.73 14.09
N GLY A 227 33.71 -27.65 15.02
CA GLY A 227 34.05 -27.52 16.46
C GLY A 227 33.06 -26.80 17.36
N ILE A 228 32.08 -26.06 16.82
CA ILE A 228 31.09 -25.28 17.60
C ILE A 228 29.64 -25.58 17.17
N GLY A 229 29.46 -26.27 16.03
CA GLY A 229 28.15 -26.53 15.43
C GLY A 229 27.18 -27.32 16.31
N GLU A 230 27.65 -28.35 17.04
CA GLU A 230 26.76 -29.18 17.85
C GLU A 230 26.24 -28.49 19.12
N GLU A 231 27.04 -27.66 19.78
CA GLU A 231 26.62 -26.91 20.98
C GLU A 231 25.62 -25.80 20.64
N LEU A 232 25.85 -25.04 19.55
CA LEU A 232 24.90 -24.05 19.04
C LEU A 232 23.57 -24.67 18.61
N LEU A 233 23.62 -25.85 18.01
CA LEU A 233 22.44 -26.57 17.53
C LEU A 233 21.65 -27.17 18.70
N ALA A 234 22.32 -27.63 19.77
CA ALA A 234 21.68 -28.02 21.02
C ALA A 234 21.01 -26.83 21.72
N TRP A 235 21.66 -25.66 21.75
CA TRP A 235 21.08 -24.43 22.29
C TRP A 235 19.88 -23.92 21.48
N ALA A 236 19.98 -23.92 20.16
CA ALA A 236 18.90 -23.53 19.26
C ALA A 236 17.68 -24.48 19.37
N ARG A 237 17.92 -25.79 19.53
CA ARG A 237 16.85 -26.78 19.74
C ARG A 237 16.15 -26.65 21.10
N LYS A 238 16.87 -26.21 22.13
CA LYS A 238 16.36 -26.04 23.50
C LYS A 238 15.58 -24.74 23.68
N SER A 239 15.79 -23.77 22.78
CA SER A 239 15.19 -22.45 22.82
C SER A 239 14.24 -22.24 21.63
N GLU A 240 12.99 -22.72 21.77
CA GLU A 240 11.94 -22.51 20.76
C GLU A 240 11.70 -21.01 20.50
N GLU A 241 11.92 -20.16 21.50
CA GLU A 241 11.85 -18.69 21.41
C GLU A 241 13.04 -18.06 20.67
N ALA A 242 14.27 -18.61 20.80
CA ALA A 242 15.43 -18.11 20.09
C ALA A 242 15.34 -18.38 18.58
N LEU A 243 14.80 -19.54 18.20
CA LEU A 243 14.47 -19.84 16.80
C LEU A 243 13.35 -18.92 16.28
N LYS A 244 12.31 -18.63 17.07
CA LYS A 244 11.26 -17.66 16.68
C LYS A 244 11.81 -16.24 16.50
N GLY A 245 12.78 -15.82 17.31
CA GLY A 245 13.50 -14.55 17.15
C GLY A 245 14.37 -14.49 15.88
N PHE A 246 14.97 -15.62 15.50
CA PHE A 246 15.79 -15.79 14.28
C PHE A 246 15.00 -15.89 12.97
N PHE A 247 13.67 -15.85 12.99
CA PHE A 247 12.82 -15.93 11.79
C PHE A 247 11.65 -14.95 11.87
N THR A 248 11.89 -13.77 12.42
CA THR A 248 10.89 -12.69 12.37
C THR A 248 10.95 -12.00 11.02
N PRO A 249 9.82 -11.45 10.52
CA PRO A 249 9.84 -10.67 9.29
C PRO A 249 10.75 -9.43 9.34
N GLY A 250 11.17 -9.03 10.56
CA GLY A 250 12.11 -7.93 10.80
C GLY A 250 13.51 -8.17 10.25
N MET A 251 13.97 -9.42 10.15
CA MET A 251 15.35 -9.73 9.74
C MET A 251 15.76 -9.13 8.40
N LEU A 252 14.85 -9.11 7.43
CA LEU A 252 15.14 -8.54 6.11
C LEU A 252 15.47 -7.05 6.24
N PHE A 253 14.69 -6.33 7.04
CA PHE A 253 14.86 -4.89 7.25
C PHE A 253 16.08 -4.61 8.13
N GLU A 254 16.32 -5.43 9.15
CA GLU A 254 17.53 -5.36 9.99
C GLU A 254 18.80 -5.63 9.18
N ALA A 255 18.77 -6.56 8.21
CA ALA A 255 19.88 -6.78 7.26
C ALA A 255 20.13 -5.55 6.38
N MET A 256 19.08 -4.76 6.10
CA MET A 256 19.19 -3.44 5.47
C MET A 256 19.44 -2.31 6.50
N LYS A 257 19.89 -2.63 7.72
CA LYS A 257 20.25 -1.70 8.81
C LYS A 257 19.09 -0.83 9.33
N PHE A 258 17.84 -1.24 9.14
CA PHE A 258 16.69 -0.58 9.76
C PHE A 258 16.47 -1.07 11.18
N ASN A 259 16.15 -0.13 12.07
CA ASN A 259 15.51 -0.46 13.35
C ASN A 259 14.06 -0.88 13.07
N TYR A 260 13.78 -2.18 13.16
CA TYR A 260 12.44 -2.73 12.90
C TYR A 260 11.58 -2.73 14.17
N LEU A 261 10.37 -2.18 14.08
CA LEU A 261 9.37 -2.19 15.15
C LEU A 261 8.03 -2.72 14.64
N GLY A 262 7.50 -3.75 15.29
CA GLY A 262 6.17 -4.28 15.01
C GLY A 262 6.12 -5.81 14.92
N PRO A 263 4.98 -6.38 14.50
CA PRO A 263 3.81 -5.68 13.98
C PRO A 263 2.97 -4.96 15.06
N VAL A 264 2.62 -3.69 14.81
CA VAL A 264 1.73 -2.87 15.64
C VAL A 264 0.29 -2.97 15.12
N LYS A 265 -0.70 -3.00 16.03
CA LYS A 265 -2.12 -3.01 15.66
C LYS A 265 -2.54 -1.64 15.11
N GLY A 266 -2.74 -1.53 13.80
CA GLY A 266 -3.03 -0.28 13.08
C GLY A 266 -4.40 0.36 13.33
N HIS A 267 -5.27 -0.28 14.12
CA HIS A 267 -6.55 0.28 14.56
C HIS A 267 -6.60 0.54 16.07
N ARG A 268 -5.44 0.51 16.73
CA ARG A 268 -5.28 0.83 18.16
C ARG A 268 -4.51 2.14 18.27
N LEU A 269 -5.25 3.24 18.38
CA LEU A 269 -4.70 4.61 18.43
C LEU A 269 -3.70 4.78 19.58
N ASP A 270 -3.99 4.19 20.73
CA ASP A 270 -3.11 4.17 21.89
C ASP A 270 -1.75 3.53 21.56
N HIS A 271 -1.74 2.33 20.97
CA HIS A 271 -0.52 1.64 20.57
C HIS A 271 0.24 2.40 19.47
N LEU A 272 -0.48 2.98 18.51
CA LEU A 272 0.11 3.75 17.41
C LEU A 272 0.79 5.03 17.92
N ILE A 273 0.09 5.80 18.76
CA ILE A 273 0.61 7.05 19.33
C ILE A 273 1.86 6.75 20.17
N GLU A 274 1.79 5.75 21.06
CA GLU A 274 2.93 5.32 21.86
C GLU A 274 4.13 4.93 20.98
N THR A 275 3.89 4.10 19.97
CA THR A 275 4.96 3.67 19.04
C THR A 275 5.56 4.87 18.33
N PHE A 276 4.75 5.80 17.82
CA PHE A 276 5.24 6.95 17.07
C PHE A 276 5.99 7.95 17.95
N GLU A 277 5.56 8.18 19.20
CA GLU A 277 6.33 9.03 20.13
C GLU A 277 7.69 8.40 20.47
N ASN A 278 7.75 7.08 20.60
CA ASN A 278 9.01 6.36 20.82
C ASN A 278 9.97 6.51 19.63
N VAL A 279 9.49 6.28 18.39
CA VAL A 279 10.38 6.32 17.21
C VAL A 279 10.73 7.75 16.77
N LYS A 280 9.92 8.74 17.13
CA LYS A 280 10.13 10.16 16.77
C LYS A 280 11.43 10.74 17.31
N ASN A 281 12.07 10.12 18.30
CA ASN A 281 13.35 10.57 18.84
C ASN A 281 14.53 9.67 18.46
N LEU A 282 14.30 8.54 17.80
CA LEU A 282 15.37 7.66 17.36
C LEU A 282 16.21 8.28 16.25
N GLU A 283 17.49 7.91 16.22
CA GLU A 283 18.41 8.23 15.13
C GLU A 283 18.52 7.03 14.16
N GLY A 284 18.87 7.33 12.92
CA GLY A 284 18.97 6.34 11.85
C GLY A 284 17.62 5.95 11.24
N PRO A 285 17.63 5.00 10.29
CA PRO A 285 16.45 4.53 9.59
C PRO A 285 15.63 3.58 10.47
N VAL A 286 14.32 3.84 10.54
CA VAL A 286 13.37 3.07 11.35
C VAL A 286 12.27 2.54 10.43
N LEU A 287 11.89 1.28 10.61
CA LEU A 287 10.72 0.70 9.95
C LEU A 287 9.68 0.31 10.99
N VAL A 288 8.50 0.93 10.92
CA VAL A 288 7.35 0.61 11.76
C VAL A 288 6.37 -0.22 10.93
N HIS A 289 6.27 -1.51 11.24
CA HIS A 289 5.32 -2.43 10.62
C HIS A 289 3.96 -2.33 11.31
N VAL A 290 2.94 -1.86 10.59
CA VAL A 290 1.58 -1.62 11.05
C VAL A 290 0.61 -2.55 10.33
N LEU A 291 -0.16 -3.34 11.08
CA LEU A 291 -1.20 -4.22 10.55
C LEU A 291 -2.54 -3.49 10.49
N THR A 292 -3.13 -3.38 9.30
CA THR A 292 -4.46 -2.77 9.09
C THR A 292 -5.42 -3.72 8.39
N THR A 293 -6.69 -3.35 8.36
CA THR A 293 -7.76 -4.02 7.62
C THR A 293 -8.24 -3.09 6.52
N LYS A 294 -8.09 -3.51 5.27
CA LYS A 294 -8.59 -2.74 4.13
C LYS A 294 -10.13 -2.64 4.22
N GLY A 295 -10.68 -1.45 4.05
CA GLY A 295 -12.12 -1.20 4.22
C GLY A 295 -12.59 -0.98 5.66
N LYS A 296 -11.67 -0.87 6.63
CA LYS A 296 -12.02 -0.86 8.06
C LYS A 296 -13.19 0.06 8.42
N GLY A 297 -14.18 -0.48 9.12
CA GLY A 297 -15.33 0.24 9.65
C GLY A 297 -16.50 0.36 8.67
N TYR A 298 -16.39 -0.23 7.47
CA TYR A 298 -17.48 -0.31 6.50
C TYR A 298 -17.62 -1.74 5.99
N ALA A 299 -18.63 -2.47 6.51
CA ALA A 299 -18.79 -3.91 6.27
C ALA A 299 -18.77 -4.32 4.78
N PRO A 300 -19.41 -3.59 3.85
CA PRO A 300 -19.30 -3.91 2.43
C PRO A 300 -17.85 -3.90 1.90
N ALA A 301 -17.03 -2.93 2.34
CA ALA A 301 -15.63 -2.83 1.93
C ALA A 301 -14.69 -3.79 2.70
N GLU A 302 -15.00 -4.17 3.93
CA GLU A 302 -14.23 -5.21 4.65
C GLU A 302 -14.45 -6.60 4.01
N ASN A 303 -15.66 -6.87 3.50
CA ASN A 303 -16.02 -8.15 2.88
C ASN A 303 -15.58 -8.25 1.39
N ASP A 304 -15.56 -7.13 0.66
CA ASP A 304 -15.05 -7.06 -0.72
C ASP A 304 -14.02 -5.92 -0.90
N PRO A 305 -12.81 -6.07 -0.34
CA PRO A 305 -11.78 -5.02 -0.42
C PRO A 305 -11.26 -4.77 -1.83
N THR A 306 -11.48 -5.69 -2.77
CA THR A 306 -11.08 -5.57 -4.18
C THR A 306 -12.09 -4.71 -4.94
N GLY A 307 -13.39 -5.02 -4.84
CA GLY A 307 -14.45 -4.24 -5.46
C GLY A 307 -14.50 -2.79 -4.94
N PHE A 308 -14.23 -2.60 -3.64
CA PHE A 308 -14.19 -1.27 -3.03
C PHE A 308 -12.81 -0.58 -3.08
N HIS A 309 -11.82 -1.11 -3.81
CA HIS A 309 -10.51 -0.48 -3.97
C HIS A 309 -10.62 0.87 -4.71
N GLY A 310 -11.40 0.90 -5.78
CA GLY A 310 -11.64 2.07 -6.63
C GLY A 310 -13.04 1.99 -7.22
N LEU A 311 -14.04 2.39 -6.43
CA LEU A 311 -15.45 2.25 -6.79
C LEU A 311 -15.98 3.53 -7.46
N GLY A 312 -16.90 3.37 -8.40
CA GLY A 312 -17.73 4.45 -8.90
C GLY A 312 -18.76 4.92 -7.87
N LYS A 313 -19.87 5.52 -8.32
CA LYS A 313 -20.99 5.86 -7.42
C LYS A 313 -21.62 4.58 -6.86
N PHE A 314 -22.03 4.62 -5.60
CA PHE A 314 -22.66 3.48 -4.93
C PHE A 314 -23.62 3.95 -3.83
N ASP A 315 -24.54 3.08 -3.45
CA ASP A 315 -25.43 3.30 -2.32
C ASP A 315 -24.66 3.03 -1.00
N PRO A 316 -24.56 4.00 -0.09
CA PRO A 316 -23.72 3.87 1.10
C PRO A 316 -24.26 2.86 2.12
N ASP A 317 -25.56 2.57 2.15
CA ASP A 317 -26.14 1.64 3.12
C ASP A 317 -25.95 0.18 2.68
N THR A 318 -26.04 -0.07 1.37
CA THR A 318 -25.96 -1.41 0.78
C THR A 318 -24.59 -1.74 0.19
N GLY A 319 -23.80 -0.73 -0.16
CA GLY A 319 -22.53 -0.89 -0.89
C GLY A 319 -22.71 -1.18 -2.39
N ILE A 320 -23.95 -1.20 -2.90
CA ILE A 320 -24.21 -1.61 -4.28
C ILE A 320 -23.82 -0.48 -5.24
N ALA A 321 -22.93 -0.78 -6.19
CA ALA A 321 -22.52 0.15 -7.23
C ALA A 321 -23.71 0.54 -8.11
N THR A 322 -23.84 1.83 -8.39
CA THR A 322 -24.83 2.34 -9.35
C THR A 322 -24.37 1.95 -10.75
N LYS A 323 -24.90 0.85 -11.30
CA LYS A 323 -24.54 0.40 -12.65
C LYS A 323 -25.04 1.40 -13.68
N SER A 324 -24.12 2.03 -14.42
CA SER A 324 -24.43 2.48 -15.78
C SER A 324 -24.41 1.25 -16.68
N VAL A 325 -25.58 0.79 -17.14
CA VAL A 325 -25.65 -0.33 -18.09
C VAL A 325 -25.24 0.20 -19.47
N SER A 326 -23.94 0.17 -19.78
CA SER A 326 -23.49 0.32 -21.16
C SER A 326 -23.70 -1.02 -21.88
N GLN A 327 -24.40 -1.01 -23.01
CA GLN A 327 -24.51 -2.18 -23.88
C GLN A 327 -23.24 -2.41 -24.72
N VAL A 328 -22.38 -1.40 -24.82
CA VAL A 328 -21.12 -1.50 -25.56
C VAL A 328 -20.06 -2.11 -24.64
N PRO A 329 -19.40 -3.21 -25.04
CA PRO A 329 -18.33 -3.82 -24.26
C PRO A 329 -17.14 -2.88 -24.15
N SER A 330 -16.42 -2.97 -23.02
CA SER A 330 -15.17 -2.21 -22.85
C SER A 330 -14.04 -2.81 -23.70
N TYR A 331 -13.03 -2.00 -24.04
CA TYR A 331 -11.80 -2.50 -24.68
C TYR A 331 -11.17 -3.65 -23.89
N THR A 332 -11.15 -3.54 -22.57
CA THR A 332 -10.66 -4.59 -21.65
C THR A 332 -11.41 -5.90 -21.80
N GLN A 333 -12.75 -5.83 -21.93
CA GLN A 333 -13.58 -7.02 -22.12
C GLN A 333 -13.27 -7.69 -23.46
N VAL A 334 -13.30 -6.93 -24.55
CA VAL A 334 -13.01 -7.44 -25.90
C VAL A 334 -11.60 -8.06 -25.97
N PHE A 335 -10.61 -7.40 -25.36
CA PHE A 335 -9.25 -7.89 -25.27
C PHE A 335 -9.17 -9.22 -24.50
N GLY A 336 -9.75 -9.29 -23.31
CA GLY A 336 -9.72 -10.50 -22.47
C GLY A 336 -10.35 -11.72 -23.16
N GLU A 337 -11.54 -11.54 -23.73
CA GLU A 337 -12.25 -12.57 -24.49
C GLU A 337 -11.41 -13.04 -25.71
N THR A 338 -10.80 -12.10 -26.43
CA THR A 338 -9.95 -12.40 -27.59
C THR A 338 -8.70 -13.18 -27.19
N LEU A 339 -7.99 -12.74 -26.14
CA LEU A 339 -6.78 -13.40 -25.69
C LEU A 339 -7.05 -14.84 -25.24
N VAL A 340 -8.16 -15.06 -24.53
CA VAL A 340 -8.60 -16.40 -24.12
C VAL A 340 -8.85 -17.29 -25.34
N ARG A 341 -9.57 -16.79 -26.36
CA ARG A 341 -9.81 -17.53 -27.61
C ARG A 341 -8.50 -17.92 -28.30
N LEU A 342 -7.57 -16.97 -28.46
CA LEU A 342 -6.27 -17.24 -29.08
C LEU A 342 -5.45 -18.26 -28.29
N ALA A 343 -5.50 -18.21 -26.96
CA ALA A 343 -4.78 -19.14 -26.10
C ALA A 343 -5.40 -20.55 -26.08
N GLN A 344 -6.67 -20.73 -26.45
CA GLN A 344 -7.24 -22.06 -26.69
C GLN A 344 -6.60 -22.72 -27.91
N GLU A 345 -6.32 -21.95 -28.96
CA GLU A 345 -5.75 -22.43 -30.22
C GLU A 345 -4.22 -22.55 -30.16
N ASN A 346 -3.55 -21.72 -29.36
CA ASN A 346 -2.09 -21.69 -29.24
C ASN A 346 -1.64 -21.89 -27.78
N LYS A 347 -1.01 -23.03 -27.50
CA LYS A 347 -0.49 -23.41 -26.18
C LYS A 347 0.72 -22.58 -25.73
N ASN A 348 1.39 -21.89 -26.65
CA ASN A 348 2.58 -21.09 -26.34
C ASN A 348 2.21 -19.68 -25.86
N ILE A 349 0.95 -19.24 -25.97
CA ILE A 349 0.52 -17.94 -25.44
C ILE A 349 0.49 -17.97 -23.92
N VAL A 350 1.14 -16.98 -23.31
CA VAL A 350 1.16 -16.75 -21.85
C VAL A 350 0.77 -15.32 -21.57
N ALA A 351 0.00 -15.11 -20.50
CA ALA A 351 -0.48 -13.79 -20.10
C ALA A 351 0.29 -13.31 -18.86
N ILE A 352 0.79 -12.08 -18.90
CA ILE A 352 1.56 -11.46 -17.82
C ILE A 352 0.86 -10.16 -17.41
N THR A 353 0.67 -9.93 -16.11
CA THR A 353 0.18 -8.66 -15.55
C THR A 353 1.05 -8.21 -14.38
N ALA A 354 1.02 -6.92 -14.11
CA ALA A 354 1.64 -6.31 -12.95
C ALA A 354 0.56 -5.91 -11.93
N ALA A 355 0.12 -6.85 -11.09
CA ALA A 355 -0.88 -6.68 -10.02
C ALA A 355 -2.29 -6.22 -10.45
N MET A 356 -2.67 -6.31 -11.73
CA MET A 356 -3.94 -5.78 -12.24
C MET A 356 -4.74 -6.75 -13.13
N PRO A 357 -4.96 -8.01 -12.75
CA PRO A 357 -5.71 -8.96 -13.59
C PRO A 357 -7.13 -8.47 -13.93
N ASP A 358 -7.83 -7.87 -12.97
CA ASP A 358 -9.18 -7.31 -13.17
C ASP A 358 -9.17 -6.09 -14.10
N GLY A 359 -8.18 -5.22 -13.93
CA GLY A 359 -8.04 -4.00 -14.72
C GLY A 359 -7.67 -4.25 -16.18
N THR A 360 -6.93 -5.33 -16.45
CA THR A 360 -6.42 -5.69 -17.79
C THR A 360 -7.16 -6.84 -18.46
N GLY A 361 -8.29 -7.31 -17.89
CA GLY A 361 -9.16 -8.30 -18.54
C GLY A 361 -8.62 -9.73 -18.51
N LEU A 362 -7.78 -10.07 -17.54
CA LEU A 362 -7.13 -11.38 -17.42
C LEU A 362 -7.78 -12.34 -16.42
N VAL A 363 -8.90 -11.96 -15.78
CA VAL A 363 -9.59 -12.81 -14.79
C VAL A 363 -9.99 -14.16 -15.38
N ASP A 364 -10.57 -14.16 -16.57
CA ASP A 364 -10.98 -15.38 -17.26
C ASP A 364 -9.77 -16.19 -17.77
N PHE A 365 -8.73 -15.51 -18.24
CA PHE A 365 -7.49 -16.17 -18.66
C PHE A 365 -6.85 -16.92 -17.48
N ARG A 366 -6.72 -16.26 -16.33
CA ARG A 366 -6.21 -16.87 -15.09
C ARG A 366 -7.01 -18.12 -14.70
N SER A 367 -8.33 -18.04 -14.81
CA SER A 367 -9.22 -19.12 -14.39
C SER A 367 -9.15 -20.32 -15.34
N ARG A 368 -9.00 -20.08 -16.65
CA ARG A 368 -8.97 -21.15 -17.67
C ARG A 368 -7.57 -21.72 -17.92
N PHE A 369 -6.52 -20.92 -17.76
CA PHE A 369 -5.13 -21.28 -18.06
C PHE A 369 -4.18 -20.87 -16.91
N PRO A 370 -4.36 -21.40 -15.68
CA PRO A 370 -3.59 -20.97 -14.52
C PRO A 370 -2.08 -21.14 -14.70
N ASP A 371 -1.63 -22.22 -15.35
CA ASP A 371 -0.20 -22.50 -15.58
C ASP A 371 0.46 -21.59 -16.62
N ARG A 372 -0.33 -20.76 -17.33
CA ARG A 372 0.12 -19.82 -18.37
C ARG A 372 -0.17 -18.36 -18.00
N PHE A 373 -0.57 -18.11 -16.76
CA PHE A 373 -0.86 -16.79 -16.24
C PHE A 373 0.15 -16.43 -15.16
N PHE A 374 0.76 -15.25 -15.29
CA PHE A 374 1.74 -14.74 -14.35
C PHE A 374 1.36 -13.35 -13.85
N ASP A 375 1.13 -13.22 -12.55
CA ASP A 375 1.05 -11.93 -11.87
C ASP A 375 2.38 -11.70 -11.14
N VAL A 376 3.13 -10.67 -11.57
CA VAL A 376 4.45 -10.37 -11.02
C VAL A 376 4.42 -9.33 -9.90
N GLY A 377 3.24 -8.92 -9.44
CA GLY A 377 3.09 -7.82 -8.49
C GLY A 377 3.32 -6.46 -9.15
N ILE A 378 3.53 -5.40 -8.36
CA ILE A 378 3.75 -4.05 -8.90
C ILE A 378 5.21 -3.89 -9.36
N CYS A 379 5.57 -4.62 -10.40
CA CYS A 379 6.94 -4.81 -10.86
C CYS A 379 7.02 -4.75 -12.39
N GLU A 380 6.67 -3.62 -13.00
CA GLU A 380 6.57 -3.50 -14.46
C GLU A 380 7.90 -3.79 -15.16
N GLN A 381 9.04 -3.33 -14.62
CA GLN A 381 10.36 -3.67 -15.18
C GLN A 381 10.56 -5.18 -15.23
N HIS A 382 10.26 -5.86 -14.11
CA HIS A 382 10.37 -7.31 -14.03
C HIS A 382 9.39 -7.99 -14.99
N ALA A 383 8.16 -7.50 -15.14
CA ALA A 383 7.18 -8.06 -16.08
C ALA A 383 7.72 -8.11 -17.51
N VAL A 384 8.41 -7.04 -17.95
CA VAL A 384 8.96 -6.94 -19.30
C VAL A 384 10.18 -7.84 -19.49
N THR A 385 11.15 -7.81 -18.58
CA THR A 385 12.32 -8.71 -18.67
C THR A 385 11.92 -10.19 -18.51
N PHE A 386 10.91 -10.47 -17.67
CA PHE A 386 10.34 -11.82 -17.52
C PHE A 386 9.68 -12.29 -18.82
N ALA A 387 8.95 -11.41 -19.52
CA ALA A 387 8.42 -11.69 -20.85
C ALA A 387 9.54 -11.99 -21.85
N ALA A 388 10.65 -11.24 -21.82
CA ALA A 388 11.81 -11.51 -22.67
C ALA A 388 12.36 -12.94 -22.43
N GLY A 389 12.52 -13.35 -21.18
CA GLY A 389 12.93 -14.72 -20.82
C GLY A 389 11.98 -15.79 -21.34
N LEU A 390 10.66 -15.60 -21.17
CA LEU A 390 9.65 -16.52 -21.71
C LEU A 390 9.71 -16.62 -23.24
N ALA A 391 9.95 -15.50 -23.92
CA ALA A 391 10.05 -15.47 -25.38
C ALA A 391 11.29 -16.26 -25.89
N LEU A 392 12.42 -16.17 -25.17
CA LEU A 392 13.62 -16.94 -25.47
C LEU A 392 13.42 -18.46 -25.31
N GLU A 393 12.56 -18.87 -24.38
CA GLU A 393 12.15 -20.27 -24.18
C GLU A 393 11.01 -20.72 -25.14
N GLY A 394 10.74 -19.96 -26.21
CA GLY A 394 9.79 -20.33 -27.27
C GLY A 394 8.32 -20.01 -26.98
N MET A 395 8.02 -19.33 -25.87
CA MET A 395 6.67 -18.87 -25.56
C MET A 395 6.30 -17.59 -26.35
N ARG A 396 5.01 -17.25 -26.34
CA ARG A 396 4.44 -16.04 -26.95
C ARG A 396 3.83 -15.17 -25.85
N PRO A 397 4.66 -14.42 -25.10
CA PRO A 397 4.19 -13.65 -23.96
C PRO A 397 3.40 -12.42 -24.39
N VAL A 398 2.26 -12.22 -23.72
CA VAL A 398 1.42 -11.04 -23.81
C VAL A 398 1.50 -10.29 -22.48
N ALA A 399 2.29 -9.23 -22.45
CA ALA A 399 2.41 -8.34 -21.30
C ALA A 399 1.27 -7.32 -21.32
N THR A 400 0.31 -7.49 -20.40
CA THR A 400 -0.87 -6.61 -20.27
C THR A 400 -0.61 -5.59 -19.17
N ILE A 401 -0.35 -4.34 -19.54
CA ILE A 401 0.09 -3.28 -18.63
C ILE A 401 -0.63 -1.99 -19.03
N TYR A 402 -1.00 -1.13 -18.07
CA TYR A 402 -1.54 0.17 -18.45
C TYR A 402 -0.45 1.05 -19.08
N SER A 403 -0.84 1.87 -20.05
CA SER A 403 0.05 2.79 -20.77
C SER A 403 0.92 3.63 -19.83
N THR A 404 0.30 4.21 -18.78
CA THR A 404 1.05 5.03 -17.81
C THR A 404 2.08 4.25 -17.01
N PHE A 405 1.87 2.96 -16.77
CA PHE A 405 2.78 2.14 -15.97
C PHE A 405 3.90 1.52 -16.81
N LEU A 406 3.68 1.27 -18.11
CA LEU A 406 4.75 0.83 -19.01
C LEU A 406 5.93 1.83 -19.02
N GLN A 407 5.69 3.11 -18.73
CA GLN A 407 6.74 4.13 -18.57
C GLN A 407 7.83 3.69 -17.58
N ARG A 408 7.50 2.89 -16.56
CA ARG A 408 8.47 2.33 -15.60
C ARG A 408 9.46 1.35 -16.23
N ALA A 409 9.04 0.66 -17.28
CA ALA A 409 9.79 -0.41 -17.94
C ALA A 409 10.37 0.04 -19.30
N TYR A 410 10.52 1.34 -19.53
CA TYR A 410 10.99 1.87 -20.82
C TYR A 410 12.32 1.24 -21.25
N ASP A 411 13.29 1.17 -20.33
CA ASP A 411 14.60 0.57 -20.60
C ASP A 411 14.49 -0.93 -20.90
N GLN A 412 13.67 -1.67 -20.15
CA GLN A 412 13.46 -3.10 -20.37
C GLN A 412 12.76 -3.38 -21.71
N VAL A 413 11.82 -2.52 -22.13
CA VAL A 413 11.20 -2.63 -23.45
C VAL A 413 12.26 -2.45 -24.55
N LEU A 414 13.11 -1.43 -24.41
CA LEU A 414 14.13 -1.13 -25.42
C LEU A 414 15.25 -2.18 -25.43
N HIS A 415 15.91 -2.38 -24.29
CA HIS A 415 17.10 -3.20 -24.16
C HIS A 415 16.79 -4.70 -24.15
N ASP A 416 15.86 -5.14 -23.29
CA ASP A 416 15.65 -6.58 -23.07
C ASP A 416 14.76 -7.21 -24.15
N VAL A 417 13.90 -6.42 -24.80
CA VAL A 417 12.96 -6.93 -25.82
C VAL A 417 13.34 -6.48 -27.23
N CYS A 418 13.38 -5.17 -27.50
CA CYS A 418 13.51 -4.64 -28.86
C CYS A 418 14.88 -4.92 -29.48
N LEU A 419 15.99 -4.71 -28.76
CA LEU A 419 17.34 -4.96 -29.30
C LEU A 419 17.55 -6.42 -29.71
N GLN A 420 16.89 -7.34 -29.01
CA GLN A 420 16.93 -8.79 -29.27
C GLN A 420 15.85 -9.25 -30.27
N ASN A 421 14.97 -8.34 -30.72
CA ASN A 421 13.84 -8.62 -31.61
C ASN A 421 12.95 -9.77 -31.10
N LEU A 422 12.65 -9.78 -29.80
CA LEU A 422 11.88 -10.85 -29.16
C LEU A 422 10.37 -10.72 -29.44
N PRO A 423 9.65 -11.84 -29.62
CA PRO A 423 8.21 -11.83 -29.92
C PRO A 423 7.33 -11.58 -28.68
N VAL A 424 7.55 -10.46 -28.00
CA VAL A 424 6.72 -10.01 -26.88
C VAL A 424 5.62 -9.10 -27.39
N VAL A 425 4.36 -9.39 -27.02
CA VAL A 425 3.21 -8.53 -27.33
C VAL A 425 2.89 -7.66 -26.13
N PHE A 426 2.91 -6.34 -26.30
CA PHE A 426 2.45 -5.40 -25.29
C PHE A 426 1.00 -5.02 -25.55
N ALA A 427 0.11 -5.43 -24.65
CA ALA A 427 -1.30 -5.01 -24.66
C ALA A 427 -1.47 -3.85 -23.68
N LEU A 428 -1.58 -2.64 -24.22
CA LEU A 428 -1.61 -1.41 -23.43
C LEU A 428 -3.05 -0.90 -23.25
N ASP A 429 -3.51 -0.91 -22.01
CA ASP A 429 -4.84 -0.40 -21.63
C ASP A 429 -4.71 1.00 -20.98
N ARG A 430 -5.81 1.75 -20.87
CA ARG A 430 -5.86 3.13 -20.33
C ARG A 430 -4.86 4.06 -21.05
N GLY A 431 -4.86 3.99 -22.38
CA GLY A 431 -4.08 4.83 -23.30
C GLY A 431 -4.61 6.24 -23.46
#